data_AF-A0A4Z0Z7R5-F1
#
_entry.id   AF-A0A4Z0Z7R5-F1
#
_cell.length_a   1.000
_cell.length_b   1.000
_cell.length_c   1.000
_cell.angle_alpha   90.00
_cell.angle_beta   90.00
_cell.angle_gamma   90.00
#
_symmetry.space_group_name_H-M   'P 1'
#
loop_
_entity.id
_entity.type
_entity.pdbx_description
1 polymer ?
#
loop_
_entity_poly.entity_id
_entity_poly.type
_entity_poly.pdbx_seq_one_letter_code
_entity_poly.pdbx_strand_id
1 'polypeptide(L)'
;MSNDPTFLEAFGEPGFFRTAFGYDLTQIKAWLQACCTGGKGGSRTTDLKVQALLKQVYEMLSLLIVPDGAEFLKPEPKSHFFRTTNSDWLDKGKNSDREETLSIFNLCKWELEGKPFLGVFEQAADASWWHPCDLLGLFLSILGPAPPGASKENYFIPLTAVYGQWCTHLAGKSQNTDKVGTGWLPAVFQATWRQWRPDGSKLSDRIDFFLGSSLALDDYKEEETGQWKSKVQRARFDMFYNSLRIKLFKQTDFDSKLSPVQYTRNRLGGQTFGNCGETYPLLVSIKRYDHCALCPPQLLHFVNGALVSPCLNCQQLITYSGALRDNFHMKTGDNWGPKTAQQKAEEMAEATTTTEEPVMGETIQPSAVDSPPEGWSTNADDIDTDFYWGTDGDGKAAAAKVGLANPTPQMIVDRYNGSDACVFTTPDNKVYLWNMITQEVYEFTKPTALNDILAQLRLPSGKGSVELKLLKDAP
;
A
#
# COMPACT_ATOMS: atom_id res chain seq x y z
N MET A 1 6.42 25.24 -14.07
CA MET A 1 6.70 25.35 -12.63
C MET A 1 6.12 26.68 -12.18
N SER A 2 5.01 26.70 -11.44
CA SER A 2 4.46 27.96 -10.92
C SER A 2 5.34 28.48 -9.78
N ASN A 3 5.58 29.79 -9.77
CA ASN A 3 6.46 30.51 -8.84
C ASN A 3 5.68 31.10 -7.65
N ASP A 4 4.69 30.39 -7.13
CA ASP A 4 3.93 30.93 -5.99
C ASP A 4 4.68 30.62 -4.67
N PRO A 5 5.15 31.65 -3.95
CA PRO A 5 6.03 31.50 -2.79
C PRO A 5 5.35 30.93 -1.54
N THR A 6 4.03 30.72 -1.56
CA THR A 6 3.25 30.22 -0.40
C THR A 6 3.23 28.69 -0.28
N PHE A 7 3.67 27.94 -1.30
CA PHE A 7 3.59 26.47 -1.34
C PHE A 7 4.63 25.73 -0.47
N LEU A 8 5.49 26.45 0.26
CA LEU A 8 6.76 25.92 0.80
C LEU A 8 6.84 25.91 2.34
N GLU A 9 5.75 26.20 3.03
CA GLU A 9 5.71 26.31 4.50
C GLU A 9 5.85 24.96 5.23
N ALA A 10 5.47 23.83 4.62
CA ALA A 10 5.47 22.52 5.29
C ALA A 10 6.87 22.03 5.73
N PHE A 11 7.93 22.48 5.05
CA PHE A 11 9.32 22.18 5.44
C PHE A 11 10.10 23.41 5.94
N GLY A 12 9.42 24.55 6.07
CA GLY A 12 9.96 25.77 6.68
C GLY A 12 10.92 26.59 5.82
N GLU A 13 11.07 26.28 4.52
CA GLU A 13 12.01 26.99 3.64
C GLU A 13 11.48 27.16 2.21
N PRO A 14 11.42 28.39 1.68
CA PRO A 14 11.14 28.62 0.28
C PRO A 14 12.16 27.93 -0.62
N GLY A 15 11.68 27.15 -1.60
CA GLY A 15 12.53 26.40 -2.52
C GLY A 15 13.17 25.15 -1.91
N PHE A 16 12.72 24.69 -0.73
CA PHE A 16 13.22 23.50 -0.04
C PHE A 16 13.52 22.35 -1.01
N PHE A 17 12.54 21.91 -1.82
CA PHE A 17 12.75 20.76 -2.71
C PHE A 17 13.91 20.92 -3.68
N ARG A 18 14.14 22.13 -4.21
CA ARG A 18 15.25 22.40 -5.13
C ARG A 18 16.60 22.30 -4.41
N THR A 19 16.69 22.86 -3.21
CA THR A 19 17.93 22.85 -2.43
C THR A 19 18.20 21.46 -1.83
N ALA A 20 17.18 20.87 -1.21
CA ALA A 20 17.22 19.57 -0.54
C ALA A 20 17.56 18.43 -1.48
N PHE A 21 17.11 18.47 -2.75
CA PHE A 21 17.50 17.47 -3.74
C PHE A 21 19.03 17.39 -3.92
N GLY A 22 19.74 18.51 -3.75
CA GLY A 22 21.20 18.55 -3.87
C GLY A 22 21.96 18.21 -2.58
N TYR A 23 21.29 17.87 -1.48
CA TYR A 23 21.97 17.63 -0.21
C TYR A 23 22.86 16.38 -0.24
N ASP A 24 24.07 16.52 0.29
CA ASP A 24 24.92 15.39 0.64
C ASP A 24 24.48 14.72 1.96
N LEU A 25 25.13 13.62 2.31
CA LEU A 25 24.81 12.85 3.52
C LEU A 25 24.90 13.69 4.82
N THR A 26 25.90 14.57 4.92
CA THR A 26 26.12 15.41 6.09
C THR A 26 25.01 16.45 6.21
N GLN A 27 24.64 17.08 5.10
CA GLN A 27 23.55 18.04 5.03
C GLN A 27 22.20 17.39 5.35
N ILE A 28 21.95 16.17 4.86
CA ILE A 28 20.75 15.39 5.18
C ILE A 28 20.69 15.11 6.69
N LYS A 29 21.75 14.54 7.28
CA LYS A 29 21.81 14.25 8.73
C LYS A 29 21.59 15.51 9.57
N ALA A 30 22.26 16.62 9.22
CA ALA A 30 22.11 17.90 9.90
C ALA A 30 20.69 18.46 9.82
N TRP A 31 20.04 18.37 8.65
CA TRP A 31 18.67 18.83 8.47
C TRP A 31 17.67 17.99 9.28
N LEU A 32 17.80 16.66 9.27
CA LEU A 32 16.96 15.76 10.07
C LEU A 32 17.12 16.07 11.57
N GLN A 33 18.36 16.22 12.04
CA GLN A 33 18.64 16.58 13.43
C GLN A 33 18.06 17.94 13.82
N ALA A 34 18.11 18.93 12.92
CA ALA A 34 17.52 20.24 13.16
C ALA A 34 15.99 20.20 13.21
N CYS A 35 15.34 19.27 12.50
CA CYS A 35 13.90 19.05 12.64
C CYS A 35 13.54 18.50 14.04
N CYS A 36 14.38 17.62 14.60
CA CYS A 36 14.19 17.07 15.95
C CYS A 36 14.25 18.13 17.07
N THR A 37 14.76 19.33 16.80
CA THR A 37 14.85 20.44 17.76
C THR A 37 14.00 21.65 17.38
N GLY A 38 13.19 21.55 16.33
CA GLY A 38 12.35 22.67 15.84
C GLY A 38 13.09 23.74 15.02
N GLY A 39 14.36 23.52 14.67
CA GLY A 39 15.15 24.46 13.87
C GLY A 39 14.86 24.40 12.36
N LYS A 40 14.24 23.31 11.88
CA LYS A 40 13.82 23.06 10.49
C LYS A 40 12.49 22.27 10.48
N GLY A 41 11.89 22.09 9.30
CA GLY A 41 10.71 21.22 9.14
C GLY A 41 9.36 21.91 9.36
N GLY A 42 9.31 23.23 9.21
CA GLY A 42 8.06 24.00 9.25
C GLY A 42 7.44 24.14 10.64
N SER A 43 6.19 24.61 10.69
CA SER A 43 5.48 24.87 11.95
C SER A 43 5.22 23.62 12.79
N ARG A 44 5.19 22.43 12.18
CA ARG A 44 4.90 21.20 12.92
C ARG A 44 6.01 20.81 13.89
N THR A 45 7.25 21.17 13.58
CA THR A 45 8.38 20.90 14.47
C THR A 45 8.43 21.83 15.68
N THR A 46 7.50 22.79 15.83
CA THR A 46 7.38 23.54 17.09
C THR A 46 6.65 22.75 18.19
N ASP A 47 5.96 21.66 17.85
CA ASP A 47 5.31 20.77 18.82
C ASP A 47 6.32 19.80 19.44
N LEU A 48 6.48 19.84 20.76
CA LEU A 48 7.41 18.99 21.52
C LEU A 48 7.11 17.50 21.36
N LYS A 49 5.84 17.11 21.17
CA LYS A 49 5.47 15.71 20.92
C LYS A 49 5.94 15.27 19.53
N VAL A 50 5.83 16.14 18.53
CA VAL A 50 6.35 15.88 17.18
C VAL A 50 7.86 15.75 17.22
N GLN A 51 8.56 16.67 17.90
CA GLN A 51 10.02 16.60 18.07
C GLN A 51 10.45 15.28 18.71
N ALA A 52 9.74 14.80 19.73
CA ALA A 52 10.04 13.52 20.38
C ALA A 52 9.90 12.33 19.40
N LEU A 53 8.86 12.32 18.56
CA LEU A 53 8.66 11.27 17.55
C LEU A 53 9.73 11.33 16.46
N LEU A 54 10.03 12.53 15.94
CA LEU A 54 11.09 12.72 14.95
C LEU A 54 12.44 12.25 15.50
N LYS A 55 12.73 12.55 16.77
CA LYS A 55 13.94 12.12 17.44
C LYS A 55 14.05 10.59 17.52
N GLN A 56 12.99 9.89 17.92
CA GLN A 56 12.96 8.42 17.95
C GLN A 56 13.27 7.82 16.56
N VAL A 57 12.59 8.32 15.52
CA VAL A 57 12.79 7.83 14.14
C VAL A 57 14.20 8.15 13.65
N TYR A 58 14.73 9.34 13.95
CA TYR A 58 16.09 9.74 13.56
C TYR A 58 17.16 8.91 14.25
N GLU A 59 17.00 8.60 15.53
CA GLU A 59 17.93 7.76 16.28
C GLU A 59 17.98 6.35 15.66
N MET A 60 16.81 5.75 15.39
CA MET A 60 16.76 4.44 14.74
C MET A 60 17.32 4.47 13.31
N LEU A 61 16.97 5.49 12.52
CA LEU A 61 17.51 5.68 11.18
C LEU A 61 19.04 5.80 11.21
N SER A 62 19.58 6.57 12.16
CA SER A 62 21.02 6.81 12.31
C SER A 62 21.80 5.52 12.61
N LEU A 63 21.18 4.56 13.29
CA LEU A 63 21.78 3.24 13.55
C LEU A 63 21.89 2.39 12.27
N LEU A 64 21.04 2.61 11.27
CA LEU A 64 20.92 1.77 10.08
C LEU A 64 21.57 2.35 8.82
N ILE A 65 22.07 3.58 8.85
CA ILE A 65 22.59 4.28 7.66
C ILE A 65 24.12 4.30 7.64
N VAL A 66 24.68 4.56 6.45
CA VAL A 66 26.12 4.70 6.26
C VAL A 66 26.68 6.00 6.89
N PRO A 67 28.01 6.08 7.06
CA PRO A 67 28.98 4.98 7.05
C PRO A 67 29.10 4.26 8.39
N ASP A 68 28.53 4.84 9.44
CA ASP A 68 28.86 4.61 10.84
C ASP A 68 27.70 4.06 11.68
N GLY A 69 26.56 3.75 11.07
CA GLY A 69 25.44 3.12 11.76
C GLY A 69 25.84 1.81 12.43
N ALA A 70 25.66 1.71 13.75
CA ALA A 70 26.08 0.55 14.51
C ALA A 70 25.36 -0.74 14.06
N GLU A 71 24.07 -0.64 13.78
CA GLU A 71 23.21 -1.74 13.28
C GLU A 71 23.42 -1.98 11.77
N PHE A 72 23.92 -0.98 11.04
CA PHE A 72 24.40 -1.20 9.67
C PHE A 72 25.65 -2.09 9.67
N LEU A 73 26.64 -1.73 10.49
CA LEU A 73 27.94 -2.40 10.54
C LEU A 73 27.89 -3.78 11.19
N LYS A 74 26.98 -4.01 12.14
CA LYS A 74 26.91 -5.27 12.89
C LYS A 74 25.47 -5.73 13.08
N PRO A 75 25.23 -7.05 13.16
CA PRO A 75 26.20 -8.15 12.95
C PRO A 75 26.63 -8.30 11.48
N GLU A 76 27.84 -8.81 11.19
CA GLU A 76 28.30 -9.04 9.81
C GLU A 76 27.54 -10.23 9.13
N PRO A 77 27.35 -10.21 7.79
CA PRO A 77 27.71 -9.12 6.87
C PRO A 77 26.90 -7.84 7.11
N LYS A 78 27.48 -6.69 6.76
CA LYS A 78 26.80 -5.38 6.82
C LYS A 78 25.45 -5.44 6.11
N SER A 79 24.44 -4.81 6.71
CA SER A 79 23.09 -4.75 6.15
C SER A 79 22.34 -3.56 6.72
N HIS A 80 21.52 -2.93 5.89
CA HIS A 80 20.70 -1.79 6.28
C HIS A 80 19.46 -2.16 7.11
N PHE A 81 19.26 -3.45 7.39
CA PHE A 81 18.11 -3.93 8.15
C PHE A 81 18.43 -4.14 9.62
N PHE A 82 17.51 -3.70 10.49
CA PHE A 82 17.62 -3.93 11.92
C PHE A 82 17.48 -5.42 12.26
N ARG A 83 18.52 -6.03 12.83
CA ARG A 83 18.63 -7.49 12.90
C ARG A 83 19.51 -7.98 14.03
N THR A 84 19.36 -9.26 14.36
CA THR A 84 20.25 -10.00 15.26
C THR A 84 20.75 -11.28 14.59
N THR A 85 21.83 -11.86 15.10
CA THR A 85 22.32 -13.16 14.63
C THR A 85 21.34 -14.27 14.99
N ASN A 86 21.12 -15.20 14.05
CA ASN A 86 20.36 -16.40 14.28
C ASN A 86 21.29 -17.52 14.79
N SER A 87 21.14 -17.92 16.06
CA SER A 87 21.94 -19.01 16.65
C SER A 87 21.77 -20.34 15.91
N ASP A 88 20.57 -20.61 15.40
CA ASP A 88 20.27 -21.87 14.69
C ASP A 88 21.06 -22.01 13.38
N TRP A 89 21.50 -20.89 12.81
CA TRP A 89 22.41 -20.86 11.66
C TRP A 89 23.85 -21.20 12.06
N LEU A 90 24.29 -20.73 13.23
CA LEU A 90 25.64 -20.95 13.75
C LEU A 90 25.86 -22.40 14.21
N ASP A 91 24.85 -23.03 14.81
CA ASP A 91 24.96 -24.37 15.40
C ASP A 91 24.94 -25.51 14.38
N LYS A 92 24.36 -25.30 13.20
CA LYS A 92 24.17 -26.36 12.19
C LYS A 92 25.20 -26.34 11.06
N GLY A 93 26.06 -25.32 11.03
CA GLY A 93 27.18 -25.18 10.09
C GLY A 93 26.77 -25.13 8.62
N LYS A 94 27.69 -24.66 7.77
CA LYS A 94 27.52 -24.56 6.30
C LYS A 94 27.48 -25.91 5.56
N ASN A 95 27.05 -27.00 6.22
CA ASN A 95 27.28 -28.38 5.78
C ASN A 95 26.05 -29.28 5.98
N SER A 96 24.84 -28.73 6.13
CA SER A 96 23.62 -29.53 6.22
C SER A 96 22.69 -29.25 5.04
N ASP A 97 22.03 -30.30 4.52
CA ASP A 97 21.00 -30.24 3.46
C ASP A 97 19.78 -29.35 3.82
N ARG A 98 19.83 -28.60 4.93
CA ARG A 98 18.83 -27.64 5.42
C ARG A 98 19.24 -26.17 5.23
N GLU A 99 20.41 -25.90 4.63
CA GLU A 99 20.87 -24.53 4.27
C GLU A 99 19.78 -23.74 3.53
N GLU A 100 18.97 -24.42 2.71
CA GLU A 100 17.91 -23.80 1.90
C GLU A 100 16.75 -23.19 2.71
N THR A 101 16.67 -23.38 4.04
CA THR A 101 15.52 -22.91 4.85
C THR A 101 15.85 -21.90 5.95
N LEU A 102 17.13 -21.73 6.29
CA LEU A 102 17.55 -20.87 7.40
C LEU A 102 18.17 -19.56 6.89
N SER A 103 18.14 -18.53 7.71
CA SER A 103 18.76 -17.22 7.47
C SER A 103 19.76 -16.94 8.58
N ILE A 104 20.91 -16.34 8.26
CA ILE A 104 21.92 -15.93 9.24
C ILE A 104 21.38 -14.90 10.24
N PHE A 105 20.35 -14.16 9.84
CA PHE A 105 19.75 -13.11 10.66
C PHE A 105 18.31 -13.40 11.08
N ASN A 106 17.95 -12.85 12.23
CA ASN A 106 16.59 -12.61 12.69
C ASN A 106 16.28 -11.13 12.50
N LEU A 107 15.17 -10.82 11.84
CA LEU A 107 14.70 -9.44 11.70
C LEU A 107 14.18 -8.96 13.05
N CYS A 108 14.70 -7.82 13.49
CA CYS A 108 14.25 -7.21 14.74
C CYS A 108 13.03 -6.33 14.51
N LYS A 109 12.21 -6.20 15.55
CA LYS A 109 11.09 -5.27 15.55
C LYS A 109 11.54 -3.99 16.25
N TRP A 110 11.37 -2.88 15.57
CA TRP A 110 11.37 -1.57 16.20
C TRP A 110 10.01 -0.93 15.97
N GLU A 111 9.42 -0.40 17.03
CA GLU A 111 8.08 0.19 17.03
C GLU A 111 8.19 1.61 17.57
N LEU A 112 7.36 2.51 17.06
CA LEU A 112 7.36 3.90 17.48
C LEU A 112 6.69 4.02 18.85
N GLU A 113 7.41 4.48 19.86
CA GLU A 113 6.90 4.58 21.23
C GLU A 113 6.07 5.84 21.46
N GLY A 114 5.03 5.69 22.28
CA GLY A 114 4.03 6.71 22.54
C GLY A 114 2.87 6.58 21.57
N LYS A 115 1.64 6.46 22.10
CA LYS A 115 0.43 6.43 21.27
C LYS A 115 0.51 7.57 20.27
N PRO A 116 0.52 7.28 18.95
CA PRO A 116 0.76 8.31 17.98
C PRO A 116 -0.31 9.38 18.13
N PHE A 117 0.12 10.62 17.94
CA PHE A 117 -0.74 11.78 17.88
C PHE A 117 -2.03 11.46 17.11
N LEU A 118 -3.20 11.78 17.70
CA LEU A 118 -4.53 11.62 17.11
C LEU A 118 -4.51 11.95 15.60
N GLY A 119 -4.72 10.93 14.76
CA GLY A 119 -4.62 11.09 13.31
C GLY A 119 -4.07 9.86 12.59
N VAL A 120 -3.46 10.10 11.43
CA VAL A 120 -3.03 9.05 10.49
C VAL A 120 -1.84 8.23 10.99
N PHE A 121 -1.15 8.67 12.05
CA PHE A 121 0.02 7.96 12.60
C PHE A 121 -0.33 6.92 13.65
N GLU A 122 -1.57 6.84 14.17
CA GLU A 122 -1.96 5.81 15.17
C GLU A 122 -1.62 4.39 14.72
N GLN A 123 -1.63 4.15 13.41
CA GLN A 123 -1.36 2.85 12.79
C GLN A 123 0.12 2.59 12.54
N ALA A 124 0.94 3.65 12.50
CA ALA A 124 2.39 3.53 12.38
C ALA A 124 3.02 2.97 13.67
N ALA A 125 2.36 3.09 14.83
CA ALA A 125 2.81 2.48 16.08
C ALA A 125 2.72 0.95 16.07
N ASP A 126 1.73 0.38 15.36
CA ASP A 126 1.56 -1.09 15.27
C ASP A 126 2.42 -1.71 14.16
N ALA A 127 3.15 -0.89 13.40
CA ALA A 127 4.04 -1.36 12.34
C ALA A 127 5.45 -1.59 12.91
N SER A 128 6.05 -2.71 12.54
CA SER A 128 7.47 -2.93 12.81
C SER A 128 8.29 -2.27 11.72
N TRP A 129 9.15 -1.32 12.08
CA TRP A 129 10.04 -0.62 11.16
C TRP A 129 11.46 -1.15 11.29
N TRP A 130 12.13 -1.35 10.17
CA TRP A 130 13.45 -1.97 10.15
C TRP A 130 14.28 -1.63 8.92
N HIS A 131 13.80 -0.74 8.04
CA HIS A 131 14.48 -0.34 6.80
C HIS A 131 14.65 1.19 6.74
N PRO A 132 15.84 1.70 6.37
CA PRO A 132 16.13 3.13 6.42
C PRO A 132 15.29 3.98 5.47
N CYS A 133 14.93 3.47 4.29
CA CYS A 133 14.07 4.24 3.39
C CYS A 133 12.66 4.36 3.95
N ASP A 134 12.11 3.29 4.54
CA ASP A 134 10.78 3.36 5.15
C ASP A 134 10.79 4.25 6.41
N LEU A 135 11.87 4.21 7.21
CA LEU A 135 12.07 5.13 8.34
C LEU A 135 12.22 6.59 7.91
N LEU A 136 12.95 6.87 6.83
CA LEU A 136 13.01 8.23 6.27
C LEU A 136 11.62 8.66 5.77
N GLY A 137 10.89 7.75 5.13
CA GLY A 137 9.53 8.00 4.67
C GLY A 137 8.61 8.35 5.84
N LEU A 138 8.68 7.60 6.94
CA LEU A 138 7.98 7.90 8.19
C LEU A 138 8.38 9.28 8.75
N PHE A 139 9.69 9.58 8.81
CA PHE A 139 10.19 10.86 9.30
C PHE A 139 9.59 12.04 8.53
N LEU A 140 9.65 11.99 7.20
CA LEU A 140 9.09 13.04 6.34
C LEU A 140 7.55 13.12 6.44
N SER A 141 6.88 11.99 6.65
CA SER A 141 5.42 11.96 6.85
C SER A 141 5.02 12.63 8.16
N ILE A 142 5.80 12.46 9.24
CA ILE A 142 5.60 13.12 10.54
C ILE A 142 5.69 14.65 10.40
N LEU A 143 6.37 15.18 9.38
CA LEU A 143 6.46 16.63 9.11
C LEU A 143 5.24 17.21 8.39
N GLY A 144 4.33 16.38 7.83
CA GLY A 144 3.11 16.84 7.14
C GLY A 144 2.11 17.59 8.04
N PRO A 145 0.82 17.75 7.73
CA PRO A 145 0.20 17.50 6.44
C PRO A 145 0.88 18.36 5.35
N ALA A 146 0.65 17.99 4.09
CA ALA A 146 1.04 18.81 2.97
C ALA A 146 0.33 20.18 3.06
N PRO A 147 0.96 21.26 2.56
CA PRO A 147 0.41 22.60 2.65
C PRO A 147 -0.86 22.75 1.80
N PRO A 148 -1.74 23.73 2.11
CA PRO A 148 -2.89 24.02 1.28
C PRO A 148 -2.52 24.22 -0.19
N GLY A 149 -3.29 23.62 -1.10
CA GLY A 149 -3.02 23.65 -2.54
C GLY A 149 -1.89 22.71 -3.03
N ALA A 150 -1.34 21.87 -2.13
CA ALA A 150 -0.45 20.79 -2.55
C ALA A 150 -1.15 19.89 -3.59
N SER A 151 -0.45 19.65 -4.69
CA SER A 151 -0.86 18.82 -5.81
C SER A 151 0.23 17.83 -6.15
N LYS A 152 -0.10 16.87 -7.02
CA LYS A 152 0.84 15.90 -7.56
C LYS A 152 2.07 16.59 -8.14
N GLU A 153 1.87 17.64 -8.95
CA GLU A 153 2.91 18.31 -9.71
C GLU A 153 3.77 19.26 -8.88
N ASN A 154 3.17 19.96 -7.91
CA ASN A 154 3.88 21.01 -7.16
C ASN A 154 4.49 20.54 -5.83
N TYR A 155 4.05 19.41 -5.28
CA TYR A 155 4.47 18.95 -3.96
C TYR A 155 4.87 17.48 -3.95
N PHE A 156 4.00 16.55 -4.37
CA PHE A 156 4.26 15.11 -4.19
C PHE A 156 5.35 14.56 -5.13
N ILE A 157 5.42 15.01 -6.39
CA ILE A 157 6.55 14.67 -7.29
C ILE A 157 7.87 15.20 -6.72
N PRO A 158 8.01 16.51 -6.40
CA PRO A 158 9.24 17.04 -5.80
C PRO A 158 9.63 16.35 -4.47
N LEU A 159 8.66 16.09 -3.59
CA LEU A 159 8.88 15.38 -2.34
C LEU A 159 9.42 13.96 -2.57
N THR A 160 8.82 13.21 -3.49
CA THR A 160 9.25 11.85 -3.82
C THR A 160 10.65 11.86 -4.42
N ALA A 161 10.98 12.87 -5.23
CA ALA A 161 12.31 13.03 -5.81
C ALA A 161 13.37 13.31 -4.73
N VAL A 162 13.12 14.23 -3.80
CA VAL A 162 14.00 14.49 -2.65
C VAL A 162 14.16 13.23 -1.79
N TYR A 163 13.05 12.57 -1.47
CA TYR A 163 13.04 11.32 -0.71
C TYR A 163 13.90 10.23 -1.35
N GLY A 164 13.68 9.94 -2.64
CA GLY A 164 14.45 8.95 -3.38
C GLY A 164 15.94 9.30 -3.44
N GLN A 165 16.25 10.57 -3.71
CA GLN A 165 17.63 11.06 -3.73
C GLN A 165 18.32 10.87 -2.38
N TRP A 166 17.67 11.24 -1.28
CA TRP A 166 18.19 11.08 0.08
C TRP A 166 18.41 9.63 0.44
N CYS A 167 17.51 8.73 0.04
CA CYS A 167 17.70 7.28 0.20
C CYS A 167 19.01 6.81 -0.44
N THR A 168 19.39 7.36 -1.59
CA THR A 168 20.66 7.00 -2.26
C THR A 168 21.90 7.46 -1.50
N HIS A 169 21.79 8.50 -0.67
CA HIS A 169 22.90 8.99 0.15
C HIS A 169 22.98 8.27 1.50
N LEU A 170 21.83 7.90 2.07
CA LEU A 170 21.75 7.26 3.38
C LEU A 170 22.08 5.77 3.36
N ALA A 171 21.78 5.06 2.27
CA ALA A 171 21.94 3.60 2.21
C ALA A 171 22.47 3.07 0.87
N GLY A 172 22.67 3.93 -0.13
CA GLY A 172 23.04 3.49 -1.48
C GLY A 172 24.49 3.06 -1.65
N LYS A 173 24.70 1.97 -2.40
CA LYS A 173 25.98 1.64 -3.05
C LYS A 173 26.06 2.35 -4.40
N SER A 174 27.05 3.22 -4.60
CA SER A 174 27.31 3.85 -5.92
C SER A 174 28.40 3.09 -6.66
N GLN A 175 28.23 2.88 -7.97
CA GLN A 175 29.26 2.26 -8.81
C GLN A 175 30.49 3.18 -9.06
N ASN A 176 30.39 4.48 -8.77
CA ASN A 176 31.39 5.48 -9.21
C ASN A 176 31.80 6.51 -8.14
N THR A 177 31.49 6.32 -6.85
CA THR A 177 31.86 7.26 -5.77
C THR A 177 32.04 6.55 -4.43
N ASP A 178 32.65 7.23 -3.45
CA ASP A 178 32.89 6.86 -2.03
C ASP A 178 31.63 6.46 -1.19
N LYS A 179 30.52 6.04 -1.81
CA LYS A 179 29.30 5.63 -1.12
C LYS A 179 29.40 4.16 -0.70
N VAL A 180 29.43 3.92 0.61
CA VAL A 180 29.76 2.63 1.26
C VAL A 180 28.55 1.75 1.63
N GLY A 181 27.37 1.99 1.06
CA GLY A 181 26.16 1.22 1.34
C GLY A 181 26.20 -0.22 0.79
N THR A 182 25.25 -1.06 1.22
CA THR A 182 25.12 -2.45 0.73
C THR A 182 23.97 -2.60 -0.27
N GLY A 183 24.13 -3.53 -1.22
CA GLY A 183 23.10 -3.85 -2.20
C GLY A 183 22.79 -2.77 -3.25
N TRP A 184 21.77 -3.07 -4.06
CA TRP A 184 21.24 -2.15 -5.07
C TRP A 184 20.29 -1.14 -4.43
N LEU A 185 20.14 0.03 -5.06
CA LEU A 185 19.13 1.02 -4.68
C LEU A 185 17.70 0.49 -4.91
N PRO A 186 16.70 0.99 -4.17
CA PRO A 186 15.29 0.74 -4.49
C PRO A 186 15.00 1.11 -5.94
N ALA A 187 14.34 0.20 -6.65
CA ALA A 187 13.89 0.46 -8.01
C ALA A 187 12.70 1.42 -8.03
N VAL A 188 11.85 1.38 -7.00
CA VAL A 188 10.64 2.18 -6.87
C VAL A 188 10.71 3.03 -5.62
N PHE A 189 10.41 4.32 -5.77
CA PHE A 189 10.03 5.22 -4.67
C PHE A 189 8.58 5.65 -4.86
N GLN A 190 7.86 5.79 -3.76
CA GLN A 190 6.42 5.91 -3.80
C GLN A 190 5.91 6.91 -2.78
N ALA A 191 4.97 7.77 -3.19
CA ALA A 191 4.22 8.66 -2.31
C ALA A 191 2.72 8.41 -2.40
N THR A 192 2.06 8.25 -1.25
CA THR A 192 0.61 8.16 -1.10
C THR A 192 0.15 9.41 -0.38
N TRP A 193 -0.95 10.02 -0.80
CA TRP A 193 -1.56 11.09 -0.02
C TRP A 193 -3.08 10.99 -0.01
N ARG A 194 -3.66 11.54 1.06
CA ARG A 194 -5.10 11.55 1.30
C ARG A 194 -5.52 12.90 1.85
N GLN A 195 -6.60 13.44 1.31
CA GLN A 195 -7.27 14.59 1.88
C GLN A 195 -8.27 14.12 2.95
N TRP A 196 -8.33 14.76 4.11
CA TRP A 196 -9.24 14.35 5.17
C TRP A 196 -10.68 14.81 4.92
N ARG A 197 -11.69 14.04 5.33
CA ARG A 197 -13.08 14.50 5.45
C ARG A 197 -13.55 14.24 6.89
N PRO A 198 -13.46 15.23 7.79
CA PRO A 198 -13.78 15.04 9.20
C PRO A 198 -15.23 14.60 9.47
N ASP A 199 -16.15 14.91 8.56
CA ASP A 199 -17.59 14.72 8.69
C ASP A 199 -18.21 14.02 7.47
N GLY A 200 -17.38 13.46 6.57
CA GLY A 200 -17.80 12.90 5.29
C GLY A 200 -18.31 13.91 4.25
N SER A 201 -18.66 15.14 4.64
CA SER A 201 -19.41 16.07 3.80
C SER A 201 -18.53 17.01 2.97
N LYS A 202 -17.36 17.41 3.50
CA LYS A 202 -16.42 18.31 2.81
C LYS A 202 -14.97 17.87 2.94
N LEU A 203 -14.22 18.03 1.84
CA LEU A 203 -12.77 17.90 1.82
C LEU A 203 -12.17 18.95 2.76
N SER A 204 -11.38 18.49 3.73
CA SER A 204 -10.54 19.33 4.59
C SER A 204 -9.33 19.82 3.81
N ASP A 205 -8.81 20.99 4.15
CA ASP A 205 -7.52 21.45 3.63
C ASP A 205 -6.33 20.60 4.11
N ARG A 206 -6.57 19.67 5.05
CA ARG A 206 -5.55 18.74 5.55
C ARG A 206 -5.32 17.60 4.56
N ILE A 207 -4.11 17.52 4.02
CA ILE A 207 -3.65 16.42 3.17
C ILE A 207 -2.51 15.68 3.89
N ASP A 208 -2.78 14.48 4.41
CA ASP A 208 -1.72 13.64 4.99
C ASP A 208 -1.06 12.81 3.88
N PHE A 209 0.23 12.52 4.01
CA PHE A 209 0.98 11.74 3.03
C PHE A 209 1.95 10.75 3.68
N PHE A 210 2.29 9.72 2.93
CA PHE A 210 3.21 8.65 3.30
C PHE A 210 4.15 8.34 2.15
N LEU A 211 5.39 8.01 2.49
CA LEU A 211 6.45 7.68 1.56
C LEU A 211 6.95 6.27 1.82
N GLY A 212 7.28 5.55 0.77
CA GLY A 212 7.80 4.18 0.85
C GLY A 212 8.69 3.85 -0.34
N SER A 213 9.46 2.78 -0.20
CA SER A 213 10.37 2.32 -1.25
C SER A 213 10.32 0.82 -1.43
N SER A 214 10.56 0.36 -2.67
CA SER A 214 10.68 -1.06 -2.94
C SER A 214 11.83 -1.65 -2.14
N LEU A 215 11.69 -2.91 -1.73
CA LEU A 215 12.72 -3.59 -0.97
C LEU A 215 14.03 -3.66 -1.78
N ALA A 216 15.09 -3.11 -1.19
CA ALA A 216 16.45 -3.12 -1.72
C ALA A 216 17.43 -2.74 -0.58
N LEU A 217 18.67 -2.37 -0.94
CA LEU A 217 19.72 -1.91 -0.02
C LEU A 217 20.33 -3.02 0.84
N ASP A 218 20.43 -4.22 0.31
CA ASP A 218 21.22 -5.28 0.93
C ASP A 218 21.84 -6.21 -0.12
N ASP A 219 23.00 -6.78 0.21
CA ASP A 219 23.71 -7.72 -0.65
C ASP A 219 23.25 -9.14 -0.26
N TYR A 220 22.11 -9.55 -0.81
CA TYR A 220 21.42 -10.81 -0.50
C TYR A 220 22.12 -12.04 -1.09
N LYS A 221 23.43 -12.16 -0.92
CA LYS A 221 24.16 -13.36 -1.33
C LYS A 221 23.71 -14.51 -0.46
N GLU A 222 23.01 -15.46 -1.08
CA GLU A 222 22.38 -16.58 -0.39
C GLU A 222 23.44 -17.47 0.26
N GLU A 223 24.63 -17.58 -0.35
CA GLU A 223 25.79 -18.29 0.20
C GLU A 223 26.39 -17.64 1.48
N GLU A 224 26.13 -16.35 1.70
CA GLU A 224 26.60 -15.61 2.89
C GLU A 224 25.47 -15.46 3.94
N THR A 225 24.22 -15.36 3.49
CA THR A 225 23.09 -14.92 4.33
C THR A 225 21.94 -15.92 4.44
N GLY A 226 21.95 -16.99 3.65
CA GLY A 226 20.85 -17.94 3.53
C GLY A 226 19.57 -17.28 3.00
N GLN A 227 18.42 -17.68 3.53
CA GLN A 227 17.09 -17.18 3.14
C GLN A 227 16.77 -15.75 3.64
N TRP A 228 17.79 -14.91 3.87
CA TRP A 228 17.60 -13.58 4.46
C TRP A 228 16.64 -12.70 3.65
N LYS A 229 16.80 -12.66 2.33
CA LYS A 229 15.90 -11.93 1.43
C LYS A 229 14.45 -12.36 1.57
N SER A 230 14.21 -13.67 1.57
CA SER A 230 12.88 -14.27 1.70
C SER A 230 12.26 -13.92 3.05
N LYS A 231 13.05 -13.95 4.14
CA LYS A 231 12.60 -13.58 5.49
C LYS A 231 12.16 -12.13 5.58
N VAL A 232 12.91 -11.21 4.95
CA VAL A 232 12.55 -9.79 4.90
C VAL A 232 11.30 -9.54 4.06
N GLN A 233 11.19 -10.18 2.90
CA GLN A 233 9.99 -10.14 2.05
C GLN A 233 8.76 -10.68 2.78
N ARG A 234 8.92 -11.81 3.49
CA ARG A 234 7.87 -12.43 4.30
C ARG A 234 7.40 -11.49 5.40
N ALA A 235 8.31 -10.81 6.09
CA ALA A 235 7.95 -9.85 7.12
C ALA A 235 7.12 -8.67 6.56
N ARG A 236 7.47 -8.12 5.39
CA ARG A 236 6.65 -7.10 4.71
C ARG A 236 5.28 -7.62 4.34
N PHE A 237 5.24 -8.83 3.78
CA PHE A 237 3.99 -9.48 3.41
C PHE A 237 3.10 -9.72 4.64
N ASP A 238 3.62 -10.30 5.71
CA ASP A 238 2.85 -10.58 6.93
C ASP A 238 2.35 -9.27 7.57
N MET A 239 3.20 -8.24 7.65
CA MET A 239 2.81 -6.93 8.18
C MET A 239 1.64 -6.34 7.40
N PHE A 240 1.74 -6.37 6.06
CA PHE A 240 0.68 -5.91 5.19
C PHE A 240 -0.58 -6.78 5.26
N TYR A 241 -0.43 -8.11 5.15
CA TYR A 241 -1.51 -9.08 5.26
C TYR A 241 -2.30 -8.89 6.56
N ASN A 242 -1.61 -8.75 7.70
CA ASN A 242 -2.23 -8.53 8.99
C ASN A 242 -2.99 -7.21 9.08
N SER A 243 -2.61 -6.21 8.29
CA SER A 243 -3.29 -4.90 8.21
C SER A 243 -4.59 -4.91 7.42
N LEU A 244 -4.83 -5.92 6.56
CA LEU A 244 -6.04 -6.01 5.74
C LEU A 244 -7.28 -6.39 6.56
N ARG A 245 -8.40 -5.68 6.33
CA ARG A 245 -9.72 -6.04 6.88
C ARG A 245 -10.27 -7.33 6.25
N ILE A 246 -10.13 -7.48 4.94
CA ILE A 246 -10.54 -8.67 4.19
C ILE A 246 -9.29 -9.42 3.73
N LYS A 247 -9.19 -10.72 4.06
CA LYS A 247 -8.06 -11.58 3.67
C LYS A 247 -8.37 -12.19 2.30
N LEU A 248 -7.91 -11.53 1.23
CA LEU A 248 -8.17 -11.93 -0.16
C LEU A 248 -7.20 -12.98 -0.71
N PHE A 249 -6.13 -13.25 0.03
CA PHE A 249 -5.14 -14.27 -0.28
C PHE A 249 -4.82 -15.02 1.01
N LYS A 250 -4.34 -16.25 0.90
CA LYS A 250 -3.92 -17.05 2.05
C LYS A 250 -2.51 -16.64 2.45
N GLN A 251 -2.18 -16.80 3.72
CA GLN A 251 -0.80 -16.58 4.17
C GLN A 251 0.21 -17.49 3.44
N THR A 252 -0.24 -18.68 3.04
CA THR A 252 0.53 -19.65 2.25
C THR A 252 0.81 -19.21 0.81
N ASP A 253 0.14 -18.16 0.31
CA ASP A 253 0.31 -17.68 -1.07
C ASP A 253 1.67 -16.99 -1.27
N PHE A 254 2.28 -16.51 -0.18
CA PHE A 254 3.67 -16.10 -0.16
C PHE A 254 4.61 -17.29 -0.45
N ASP A 255 4.42 -18.40 0.27
CA ASP A 255 5.30 -19.56 0.22
C ASP A 255 5.20 -20.30 -1.11
N SER A 256 4.00 -20.36 -1.68
CA SER A 256 3.75 -20.96 -2.99
C SER A 256 4.21 -20.08 -4.16
N LYS A 257 4.63 -18.84 -3.89
CA LYS A 257 4.93 -17.81 -4.91
C LYS A 257 3.76 -17.65 -5.89
N LEU A 258 2.53 -17.79 -5.38
CA LEU A 258 1.29 -17.66 -6.13
C LEU A 258 0.62 -16.35 -5.74
N SER A 259 1.12 -15.25 -6.27
CA SER A 259 0.34 -14.01 -6.20
C SER A 259 -0.95 -14.13 -7.05
N PRO A 260 -2.07 -13.50 -6.67
CA PRO A 260 -3.31 -13.57 -7.43
C PRO A 260 -3.16 -13.10 -8.89
N VAL A 261 -2.12 -12.33 -9.22
CA VAL A 261 -1.78 -11.98 -10.60
C VAL A 261 -1.11 -13.12 -11.36
N GLN A 262 -0.27 -13.94 -10.72
CA GLN A 262 0.36 -15.10 -11.37
C GLN A 262 -0.67 -16.14 -11.82
N TYR A 263 -1.81 -16.22 -11.12
CA TYR A 263 -2.98 -17.01 -11.54
C TYR A 263 -3.56 -16.56 -12.89
N THR A 264 -3.56 -15.26 -13.19
CA THR A 264 -4.26 -14.72 -14.37
C THR A 264 -3.47 -14.76 -15.68
N ARG A 265 -2.15 -15.07 -15.67
CA ARG A 265 -1.33 -14.93 -16.90
C ARG A 265 -0.33 -16.04 -17.24
N ASN A 266 -0.25 -17.16 -16.52
CA ASN A 266 0.70 -18.24 -16.88
C ASN A 266 2.16 -17.74 -17.08
N ARG A 267 2.60 -16.72 -16.33
CA ARG A 267 3.93 -16.12 -16.49
C ARG A 267 4.79 -16.31 -15.25
N LEU A 268 5.87 -17.06 -15.43
CA LEU A 268 6.97 -17.35 -14.51
C LEU A 268 7.84 -16.12 -14.13
N GLY A 269 7.33 -14.89 -14.27
CA GLY A 269 8.12 -13.65 -14.15
C GLY A 269 7.48 -12.53 -13.32
N GLY A 270 6.50 -12.84 -12.46
CA GLY A 270 5.85 -11.86 -11.60
C GLY A 270 6.72 -11.41 -10.43
N GLN A 271 6.57 -10.15 -10.01
CA GLN A 271 7.19 -9.63 -8.79
C GLN A 271 6.71 -10.43 -7.57
N THR A 272 7.63 -11.02 -6.78
CA THR A 272 7.24 -11.72 -5.55
C THR A 272 6.71 -10.75 -4.50
N PHE A 273 5.84 -11.25 -3.62
CA PHE A 273 5.30 -10.50 -2.49
C PHE A 273 6.41 -9.91 -1.61
N GLY A 274 6.09 -8.80 -0.94
CA GLY A 274 7.02 -8.18 0.01
C GLY A 274 8.13 -7.35 -0.61
N ASN A 275 8.05 -6.98 -1.89
CA ASN A 275 9.04 -6.09 -2.53
C ASN A 275 8.52 -4.71 -2.91
N CYS A 276 7.20 -4.51 -2.96
CA CYS A 276 6.59 -3.25 -3.40
C CYS A 276 6.97 -2.08 -2.49
N GLY A 277 7.08 -0.88 -3.07
CA GLY A 277 7.25 0.36 -2.32
C GLY A 277 6.00 0.79 -1.57
N GLU A 278 4.87 0.25 -2.00
CA GLU A 278 3.52 0.50 -1.50
C GLU A 278 3.27 -0.09 -0.10
N THR A 279 4.10 -1.01 0.40
CA THR A 279 3.82 -1.78 1.63
C THR A 279 3.52 -0.89 2.84
N TYR A 280 4.42 0.02 3.20
CA TYR A 280 4.22 0.89 4.37
C TYR A 280 3.18 1.99 4.13
N PRO A 281 3.20 2.69 2.98
CA PRO A 281 2.20 3.72 2.72
C PRO A 281 0.77 3.18 2.65
N LEU A 282 0.57 1.96 2.14
CA LEU A 282 -0.75 1.30 2.18
C LEU A 282 -1.13 0.84 3.59
N LEU A 283 -0.20 0.30 4.38
CA LEU A 283 -0.50 -0.11 5.76
C LEU A 283 -1.09 1.04 6.59
N VAL A 284 -0.55 2.25 6.41
CA VAL A 284 -1.00 3.44 7.13
C VAL A 284 -2.23 4.10 6.48
N SER A 285 -2.51 3.78 5.23
CA SER A 285 -3.69 4.30 4.52
C SER A 285 -4.94 3.42 4.70
N ILE A 286 -4.77 2.09 4.84
CA ILE A 286 -5.86 1.09 4.82
C ILE A 286 -6.53 0.89 6.20
N LYS A 287 -5.81 1.05 7.32
CA LYS A 287 -6.28 0.61 8.64
C LYS A 287 -7.32 1.52 9.34
N ARG A 288 -7.77 2.64 8.75
CA ARG A 288 -8.82 3.53 9.33
C ARG A 288 -10.01 3.61 8.38
N TYR A 289 -10.96 2.70 8.56
CA TYR A 289 -12.24 2.69 7.88
C TYR A 289 -13.40 2.87 8.86
N ASP A 290 -13.28 3.83 9.78
CA ASP A 290 -14.36 4.14 10.72
C ASP A 290 -15.03 5.50 10.42
N HIS A 291 -14.40 6.44 9.69
CA HIS A 291 -14.98 7.81 9.55
C HIS A 291 -14.78 8.57 8.21
N CYS A 292 -14.17 8.00 7.16
CA CYS A 292 -13.83 8.80 5.97
C CYS A 292 -13.87 8.01 4.65
N ALA A 293 -15.02 7.40 4.36
CA ALA A 293 -15.30 6.62 3.14
C ALA A 293 -15.40 7.46 1.85
N LEU A 294 -14.86 8.68 1.76
CA LEU A 294 -15.07 9.55 0.59
C LEU A 294 -13.77 10.19 0.03
N CYS A 295 -12.60 9.66 0.42
CA CYS A 295 -11.29 10.13 -0.05
C CYS A 295 -10.37 8.97 -0.43
N PRO A 296 -10.42 8.49 -1.68
CA PRO A 296 -9.48 7.48 -2.14
C PRO A 296 -8.04 8.02 -2.04
N PRO A 297 -7.07 7.23 -1.54
CA PRO A 297 -5.67 7.64 -1.53
C PRO A 297 -5.17 7.83 -2.97
N GLN A 298 -4.50 8.95 -3.23
CA GLN A 298 -3.78 9.20 -4.48
C GLN A 298 -2.36 8.66 -4.35
N LEU A 299 -1.82 8.13 -5.43
CA LEU A 299 -0.60 7.33 -5.43
C LEU A 299 0.33 7.75 -6.58
N LEU A 300 1.62 7.82 -6.29
CA LEU A 300 2.68 8.16 -7.23
C LEU A 300 3.82 7.15 -7.12
N HIS A 301 4.22 6.51 -8.21
CA HIS A 301 5.42 5.67 -8.28
C HIS A 301 6.48 6.27 -9.18
N PHE A 302 7.73 6.15 -8.76
CA PHE A 302 8.88 6.66 -9.48
C PHE A 302 9.93 5.57 -9.67
N VAL A 303 10.29 5.27 -10.92
CA VAL A 303 11.39 4.35 -11.30
C VAL A 303 12.32 5.08 -12.24
N ASN A 304 13.60 5.21 -11.89
CA ASN A 304 14.66 5.77 -12.76
C ASN A 304 14.31 7.12 -13.43
N GLY A 305 13.66 8.04 -12.71
CA GLY A 305 13.28 9.35 -13.30
C GLY A 305 11.91 9.38 -13.97
N ALA A 306 11.18 8.26 -14.03
CA ALA A 306 9.90 8.15 -14.71
C ALA A 306 8.77 7.71 -13.78
N LEU A 307 7.56 8.21 -14.06
CA LEU A 307 6.34 7.75 -13.42
C LEU A 307 5.98 6.35 -13.93
N VAL A 308 5.68 5.44 -13.01
CA VAL A 308 5.24 4.08 -13.36
C VAL A 308 3.90 3.73 -12.71
N SER A 309 3.16 2.79 -13.29
CA SER A 309 2.02 2.19 -12.61
C SER A 309 2.51 1.27 -11.48
N PRO A 310 1.72 1.10 -10.39
CA PRO A 310 1.99 0.07 -9.40
C PRO A 310 2.14 -1.29 -10.09
N CYS A 311 2.89 -2.23 -9.51
CA CYS A 311 2.91 -3.58 -10.08
C CYS A 311 1.51 -4.21 -9.96
N LEU A 312 1.18 -5.22 -10.78
CA LEU A 312 -0.17 -5.79 -10.79
C LEU A 312 -0.62 -6.30 -9.41
N ASN A 313 0.28 -6.83 -8.58
CA ASN A 313 -0.04 -7.25 -7.20
C ASN A 313 -0.46 -6.04 -6.36
N CYS A 314 0.29 -4.95 -6.47
CA CYS A 314 0.01 -3.73 -5.72
C CYS A 314 -1.19 -2.98 -6.31
N GLN A 315 -1.45 -3.04 -7.61
CA GLN A 315 -2.70 -2.56 -8.25
C GLN A 315 -3.93 -3.28 -7.69
N GLN A 316 -3.88 -4.60 -7.63
CA GLN A 316 -4.96 -5.39 -7.03
C GLN A 316 -5.21 -4.94 -5.58
N LEU A 317 -4.16 -4.87 -4.78
CA LEU A 317 -4.25 -4.43 -3.38
C LEU A 317 -4.75 -2.99 -3.21
N ILE A 318 -4.41 -2.10 -4.13
CA ILE A 318 -4.87 -0.72 -4.18
C ILE A 318 -6.37 -0.68 -4.50
N THR A 319 -6.82 -1.41 -5.52
CA THR A 319 -8.25 -1.56 -5.83
C THR A 319 -9.00 -2.08 -4.60
N TYR A 320 -8.44 -3.09 -3.92
CA TYR A 320 -9.00 -3.69 -2.71
C TYR A 320 -9.00 -2.75 -1.50
N SER A 321 -8.17 -1.71 -1.53
CA SER A 321 -8.15 -0.67 -0.50
C SER A 321 -9.18 0.42 -0.71
N GLY A 322 -10.09 0.31 -1.69
CA GLY A 322 -11.08 1.35 -2.02
C GLY A 322 -10.49 2.56 -2.77
N ALA A 323 -9.26 2.43 -3.29
CA ALA A 323 -8.61 3.48 -4.06
C ALA A 323 -8.97 3.35 -5.55
N LEU A 324 -9.50 4.41 -6.16
CA LEU A 324 -9.92 4.40 -7.57
C LEU A 324 -8.72 4.24 -8.51
N ARG A 325 -8.77 3.23 -9.38
CA ARG A 325 -7.75 2.93 -10.41
C ARG A 325 -7.57 4.06 -11.44
N ASP A 326 -8.56 4.94 -11.58
CA ASP A 326 -8.50 6.08 -12.50
C ASP A 326 -7.62 7.23 -11.99
N ASN A 327 -7.38 7.29 -10.67
CA ASN A 327 -6.44 8.25 -10.07
C ASN A 327 -4.97 8.00 -10.48
N PHE A 328 -4.69 6.91 -11.18
CA PHE A 328 -3.35 6.51 -11.59
C PHE A 328 -2.95 7.03 -12.98
N HIS A 329 -3.88 7.63 -13.73
CA HIS A 329 -3.66 8.28 -15.04
C HIS A 329 -2.63 7.60 -15.97
N MET A 330 -2.58 6.26 -15.96
CA MET A 330 -1.63 5.48 -16.75
C MET A 330 -2.33 4.24 -17.28
N LYS A 331 -2.42 4.11 -18.61
CA LYS A 331 -2.94 2.92 -19.28
C LYS A 331 -2.09 1.71 -18.87
N THR A 332 -2.74 0.67 -18.35
CA THR A 332 -2.09 -0.55 -17.90
C THR A 332 -1.55 -1.36 -19.07
N GLY A 333 -0.25 -1.70 -19.06
CA GLY A 333 0.34 -2.67 -19.97
C GLY A 333 1.42 -2.15 -20.93
N ASP A 334 1.65 -0.84 -20.98
CA ASP A 334 2.66 -0.29 -21.88
C ASP A 334 4.07 -0.43 -21.29
N ASN A 335 4.81 -1.36 -21.89
CA ASN A 335 6.26 -1.54 -21.92
C ASN A 335 7.13 -0.71 -20.98
N TRP A 336 7.89 -1.43 -20.16
CA TRP A 336 9.08 -0.95 -19.47
C TRP A 336 10.04 -0.28 -20.46
N GLY A 337 10.08 1.06 -20.48
CA GLY A 337 11.06 1.85 -21.22
C GLY A 337 10.56 3.28 -21.56
N PRO A 338 11.46 4.26 -21.75
CA PRO A 338 11.07 5.61 -22.17
C PRO A 338 10.40 5.56 -23.56
N LYS A 339 9.17 6.08 -23.67
CA LYS A 339 8.42 6.19 -24.92
C LYS A 339 9.11 7.15 -25.90
N THR A 340 9.10 6.81 -27.19
CA THR A 340 9.71 7.63 -28.24
C THR A 340 8.85 8.87 -28.54
N ALA A 341 9.45 9.91 -29.13
CA ALA A 341 8.75 11.16 -29.48
C ALA A 341 7.56 10.94 -30.44
N GLN A 342 7.58 9.86 -31.21
CA GLN A 342 6.54 9.50 -32.17
C GLN A 342 5.29 8.96 -31.48
N GLN A 343 5.46 8.18 -30.40
CA GLN A 343 4.35 7.66 -29.59
C GLN A 343 3.62 8.77 -28.82
N LYS A 344 4.31 9.87 -28.49
CA LYS A 344 3.69 11.06 -27.88
C LYS A 344 2.80 11.84 -28.85
N ALA A 345 3.05 11.74 -30.16
CA ALA A 345 2.30 12.47 -31.17
C ALA A 345 0.97 11.78 -31.52
N GLU A 346 0.92 10.45 -31.46
CA GLU A 346 -0.29 9.66 -31.74
C GLU A 346 -1.35 9.81 -30.63
N GLU A 347 -0.91 9.86 -29.36
CA GLU A 347 -1.82 10.01 -28.21
C GLU A 347 -2.49 11.40 -28.14
N MET A 348 -1.84 12.44 -28.69
CA MET A 348 -2.42 13.78 -28.83
C MET A 348 -3.49 13.87 -29.93
N ALA A 349 -3.52 12.91 -30.87
CA ALA A 349 -4.50 12.90 -31.96
C ALA A 349 -5.82 12.20 -31.55
N GLU A 350 -5.77 11.25 -30.62
CA GLU A 350 -6.90 10.39 -30.25
C GLU A 350 -7.85 11.02 -29.20
N ALA A 351 -7.43 12.10 -28.52
CA ALA A 351 -8.19 12.75 -27.45
C ALA A 351 -9.33 13.69 -27.91
N THR A 352 -9.71 13.68 -29.20
CA THR A 352 -10.64 14.70 -29.75
C THR A 352 -12.05 14.21 -30.08
N THR A 353 -12.42 12.95 -29.81
CA THR A 353 -13.77 12.47 -30.15
C THR A 353 -14.26 11.36 -29.22
N THR A 354 -15.12 11.73 -28.27
CA THR A 354 -16.38 11.01 -28.00
C THR A 354 -17.25 11.81 -27.02
N THR A 355 -18.52 11.97 -27.38
CA THR A 355 -19.63 12.48 -26.56
C THR A 355 -20.67 11.37 -26.57
N GLU A 356 -21.13 10.90 -25.41
CA GLU A 356 -22.21 9.90 -25.33
C GLU A 356 -23.37 10.41 -24.46
N GLU A 357 -24.59 10.19 -24.96
CA GLU A 357 -25.89 10.47 -24.35
C GLU A 357 -26.40 9.25 -23.55
N PRO A 358 -27.28 9.41 -22.54
CA PRO A 358 -27.74 8.30 -21.70
C PRO A 358 -28.98 7.60 -22.27
N VAL A 359 -29.00 6.27 -22.18
CA VAL A 359 -30.17 5.41 -22.44
C VAL A 359 -30.71 4.89 -21.10
N MET A 360 -32.02 5.01 -20.89
CA MET A 360 -32.72 4.48 -19.71
C MET A 360 -33.11 3.01 -19.89
N GLY A 361 -32.96 2.18 -18.85
CA GLY A 361 -33.45 0.79 -18.83
C GLY A 361 -33.60 0.18 -17.42
N GLU A 362 -34.81 -0.35 -17.18
CA GLU A 362 -35.29 -1.36 -16.19
C GLU A 362 -34.98 -1.26 -14.67
N THR A 363 -36.03 -0.96 -13.89
CA THR A 363 -36.07 -1.05 -12.42
C THR A 363 -36.01 -2.48 -11.88
N ILE A 364 -34.94 -2.82 -11.16
CA ILE A 364 -34.77 -4.05 -10.35
C ILE A 364 -35.28 -3.81 -8.91
N GLN A 365 -35.80 -4.87 -8.26
CA GLN A 365 -36.42 -4.82 -6.93
C GLN A 365 -35.44 -4.41 -5.81
N PRO A 366 -35.91 -3.68 -4.77
CA PRO A 366 -35.09 -3.20 -3.67
C PRO A 366 -34.53 -4.33 -2.79
N SER A 367 -33.33 -4.11 -2.25
CA SER A 367 -32.66 -4.99 -1.28
C SER A 367 -33.53 -5.25 -0.03
N ALA A 368 -33.45 -6.45 0.54
CA ALA A 368 -34.13 -6.81 1.79
C ALA A 368 -33.34 -6.42 3.06
N VAL A 369 -32.21 -5.72 2.92
CA VAL A 369 -31.34 -5.32 4.02
C VAL A 369 -31.57 -3.84 4.37
N ASP A 370 -32.29 -3.58 5.46
CA ASP A 370 -32.62 -2.21 5.90
C ASP A 370 -31.44 -1.48 6.55
N SER A 371 -30.50 -2.22 7.14
CA SER A 371 -29.33 -1.67 7.84
C SER A 371 -28.08 -2.50 7.52
N PRO A 372 -27.35 -2.20 6.43
CA PRO A 372 -26.15 -2.95 6.08
C PRO A 372 -25.07 -2.83 7.19
N PRO A 373 -24.15 -3.81 7.30
CA PRO A 373 -22.98 -3.68 8.15
C PRO A 373 -22.12 -2.49 7.71
N GLU A 374 -21.31 -1.96 8.62
CA GLU A 374 -20.41 -0.86 8.30
C GLU A 374 -19.48 -1.25 7.13
N GLY A 375 -19.41 -0.38 6.12
CA GLY A 375 -18.65 -0.62 4.89
C GLY A 375 -19.39 -1.41 3.79
N TRP A 376 -20.67 -1.69 3.97
CA TRP A 376 -21.55 -2.29 2.97
C TRP A 376 -22.65 -1.31 2.55
N SER A 377 -23.04 -1.36 1.28
CA SER A 377 -24.12 -0.56 0.72
C SER A 377 -25.24 -1.44 0.19
N THR A 378 -26.47 -0.97 0.37
CA THR A 378 -27.69 -1.54 -0.22
C THR A 378 -28.26 -0.63 -1.32
N ASN A 379 -27.58 0.48 -1.62
CA ASN A 379 -27.95 1.39 -2.69
C ASN A 379 -27.78 0.70 -4.05
N ALA A 380 -28.81 0.78 -4.89
CA ALA A 380 -28.80 0.20 -6.24
C ALA A 380 -27.65 0.74 -7.10
N ASP A 381 -27.32 2.04 -6.96
CA ASP A 381 -26.21 2.67 -7.70
C ASP A 381 -24.83 2.16 -7.26
N ASP A 382 -24.71 1.67 -6.02
CA ASP A 382 -23.46 1.08 -5.52
C ASP A 382 -23.35 -0.40 -5.91
N ILE A 383 -24.48 -1.11 -5.87
CA ILE A 383 -24.58 -2.51 -6.33
C ILE A 383 -24.40 -2.60 -7.85
N ASP A 384 -24.65 -1.50 -8.57
CA ASP A 384 -24.66 -1.38 -10.02
C ASP A 384 -25.43 -2.55 -10.65
N THR A 385 -26.74 -2.56 -10.35
CA THR A 385 -27.64 -3.66 -10.69
C THR A 385 -27.71 -3.91 -12.19
N ASP A 386 -27.44 -2.88 -13.00
CA ASP A 386 -27.47 -2.97 -14.45
C ASP A 386 -26.15 -3.55 -14.98
N PHE A 387 -25.00 -3.08 -14.47
CA PHE A 387 -23.69 -3.54 -14.91
C PHE A 387 -23.36 -4.96 -14.41
N TYR A 388 -23.50 -5.23 -13.10
CA TYR A 388 -23.09 -6.51 -12.51
C TYR A 388 -24.18 -7.57 -12.50
N TRP A 389 -25.45 -7.16 -12.43
CA TRP A 389 -26.59 -8.08 -12.26
C TRP A 389 -27.60 -8.03 -13.42
N GLY A 390 -27.32 -7.24 -14.45
CA GLY A 390 -28.06 -7.20 -15.70
C GLY A 390 -27.93 -8.49 -16.52
N THR A 391 -28.47 -8.48 -17.74
CA THR A 391 -28.56 -9.67 -18.59
C THR A 391 -27.21 -10.34 -18.83
N ASP A 392 -26.16 -9.55 -19.05
CA ASP A 392 -24.79 -10.01 -19.33
C ASP A 392 -23.81 -9.68 -18.19
N GLY A 393 -24.32 -9.36 -17.00
CA GLY A 393 -23.50 -8.92 -15.88
C GLY A 393 -22.66 -10.03 -15.24
N ASP A 394 -21.45 -9.69 -14.80
CA ASP A 394 -20.47 -10.63 -14.23
C ASP A 394 -21.01 -11.37 -13.00
N GLY A 395 -21.84 -10.73 -12.17
CA GLY A 395 -22.41 -11.34 -10.97
C GLY A 395 -23.43 -12.42 -11.31
N LYS A 396 -24.25 -12.16 -12.34
CA LYS A 396 -25.18 -13.15 -12.89
C LYS A 396 -24.44 -14.30 -13.55
N ALA A 397 -23.35 -14.01 -14.28
CA ALA A 397 -22.50 -15.03 -14.88
C ALA A 397 -21.81 -15.91 -13.83
N ALA A 398 -21.26 -15.32 -12.77
CA ALA A 398 -20.61 -16.04 -11.67
C ALA A 398 -21.58 -16.95 -10.92
N ALA A 399 -22.80 -16.48 -10.63
CA ALA A 399 -23.85 -17.31 -10.02
C ALA A 399 -24.27 -18.47 -10.94
N ALA A 400 -24.47 -18.21 -12.23
CA ALA A 400 -24.83 -19.25 -13.21
C ALA A 400 -23.74 -20.31 -13.36
N LYS A 401 -22.46 -19.89 -13.32
CA LYS A 401 -21.29 -20.76 -13.41
C LYS A 401 -21.26 -21.85 -12.33
N VAL A 402 -21.78 -21.55 -11.13
CA VAL A 402 -21.87 -22.52 -10.02
C VAL A 402 -23.27 -23.17 -9.89
N GLY A 403 -24.11 -23.03 -10.92
CA GLY A 403 -25.42 -23.66 -11.00
C GLY A 403 -26.53 -22.93 -10.21
N LEU A 404 -26.33 -21.67 -9.85
CA LEU A 404 -27.34 -20.86 -9.15
C LEU A 404 -28.17 -20.06 -10.18
N ALA A 405 -29.48 -20.08 -10.00
CA ALA A 405 -30.42 -19.38 -10.86
C ALA A 405 -31.13 -18.25 -10.10
N ASN A 406 -31.43 -17.17 -10.83
CA ASN A 406 -32.15 -15.98 -10.33
C ASN A 406 -31.52 -15.37 -9.07
N PRO A 407 -30.23 -14.98 -9.12
CA PRO A 407 -29.60 -14.32 -7.99
C PRO A 407 -30.19 -12.93 -7.78
N THR A 408 -30.44 -12.57 -6.52
CA THR A 408 -30.88 -11.23 -6.11
C THR A 408 -29.80 -10.60 -5.24
N PRO A 409 -29.09 -9.55 -5.71
CA PRO A 409 -28.10 -8.87 -4.89
C PRO A 409 -28.77 -8.24 -3.66
N GLN A 410 -28.15 -8.40 -2.51
CA GLN A 410 -28.64 -7.87 -1.24
C GLN A 410 -27.82 -6.68 -0.78
N MET A 411 -26.49 -6.80 -0.84
CA MET A 411 -25.61 -5.71 -0.47
C MET A 411 -24.25 -5.95 -1.09
N ILE A 412 -23.58 -4.86 -1.44
CA ILE A 412 -22.21 -4.88 -1.94
C ILE A 412 -21.31 -4.24 -0.90
N VAL A 413 -20.05 -4.66 -0.83
CA VAL A 413 -19.05 -3.85 -0.14
C VAL A 413 -19.04 -2.51 -0.86
N ASP A 414 -19.29 -1.45 -0.10
CA ASP A 414 -19.39 -0.10 -0.63
C ASP A 414 -18.15 0.20 -1.49
N ARG A 415 -18.34 0.94 -2.60
CA ARG A 415 -17.29 1.29 -3.57
C ARG A 415 -16.07 1.91 -2.91
N TYR A 416 -16.27 2.54 -1.76
CA TYR A 416 -15.22 3.20 -0.99
C TYR A 416 -14.52 2.30 0.05
N ASN A 417 -15.02 1.08 0.28
CA ASN A 417 -14.49 0.11 1.25
C ASN A 417 -13.82 -1.11 0.56
N GLY A 418 -13.50 -1.00 -0.73
CA GLY A 418 -12.80 -2.04 -1.49
C GLY A 418 -13.68 -2.91 -2.39
N SER A 419 -14.90 -2.46 -2.71
CA SER A 419 -15.77 -2.78 -3.87
C SER A 419 -15.75 -4.16 -4.53
N ASP A 420 -15.40 -5.25 -3.85
CA ASP A 420 -15.12 -6.52 -4.55
C ASP A 420 -15.79 -7.75 -3.94
N ALA A 421 -16.83 -7.53 -3.13
CA ALA A 421 -17.69 -8.62 -2.69
C ALA A 421 -19.15 -8.19 -2.66
N CYS A 422 -20.02 -9.01 -3.24
CA CYS A 422 -21.46 -8.82 -3.20
C CYS A 422 -22.10 -10.00 -2.46
N VAL A 423 -22.91 -9.69 -1.45
CA VAL A 423 -23.83 -10.66 -0.88
C VAL A 423 -25.09 -10.69 -1.72
N PHE A 424 -25.50 -11.88 -2.11
CA PHE A 424 -26.72 -12.10 -2.88
C PHE A 424 -27.45 -13.32 -2.36
N THR A 425 -28.73 -13.43 -2.68
CA THR A 425 -29.58 -14.55 -2.33
C THR A 425 -30.17 -15.21 -3.55
N THR A 426 -30.65 -16.43 -3.39
CA THR A 426 -31.43 -17.17 -4.39
C THR A 426 -32.87 -17.38 -3.88
N PRO A 427 -33.81 -17.84 -4.73
CA PRO A 427 -35.21 -18.01 -4.34
C PRO A 427 -35.46 -18.99 -3.17
N ASP A 428 -34.50 -19.85 -2.85
CA ASP A 428 -34.53 -20.75 -1.68
C ASP A 428 -34.01 -20.09 -0.38
N ASN A 429 -33.78 -18.77 -0.40
CA ASN A 429 -33.27 -17.94 0.70
C ASN A 429 -31.87 -18.33 1.20
N LYS A 430 -31.09 -19.06 0.40
CA LYS A 430 -29.67 -19.24 0.68
C LYS A 430 -28.90 -17.95 0.41
N VAL A 431 -27.87 -17.74 1.21
CA VAL A 431 -27.04 -16.53 1.17
C VAL A 431 -25.66 -16.89 0.65
N TYR A 432 -25.20 -16.10 -0.31
CA TYR A 432 -23.93 -16.29 -0.98
C TYR A 432 -23.11 -15.01 -0.93
N LEU A 433 -21.79 -15.19 -1.03
CA LEU A 433 -20.83 -14.13 -1.25
C LEU A 433 -20.18 -14.37 -2.61
N TRP A 434 -20.41 -13.46 -3.54
CA TRP A 434 -19.65 -13.41 -4.79
C TRP A 434 -18.40 -12.56 -4.56
N ASN A 435 -17.23 -13.16 -4.80
CA ASN A 435 -15.97 -12.43 -4.89
C ASN A 435 -15.81 -11.95 -6.33
N MET A 436 -15.95 -10.65 -6.53
CA MET A 436 -16.02 -10.01 -7.85
C MET A 436 -14.67 -10.02 -8.57
N ILE A 437 -13.58 -10.32 -7.85
CA ILE A 437 -12.21 -10.38 -8.38
C ILE A 437 -11.92 -11.78 -8.93
N THR A 438 -12.11 -12.80 -8.10
CA THR A 438 -11.79 -14.18 -8.46
C THR A 438 -12.91 -14.83 -9.25
N GLN A 439 -14.06 -14.16 -9.35
CA GLN A 439 -15.29 -14.68 -9.92
C GLN A 439 -15.76 -15.96 -9.21
N GLU A 440 -15.34 -16.13 -7.95
CA GLU A 440 -15.69 -17.26 -7.11
C GLU A 440 -16.95 -16.95 -6.30
N VAL A 441 -17.78 -17.97 -6.12
CA VAL A 441 -18.99 -17.89 -5.30
C VAL A 441 -18.84 -18.77 -4.07
N TYR A 442 -19.11 -18.18 -2.90
CA TYR A 442 -19.05 -18.84 -1.61
C TYR A 442 -20.46 -18.94 -1.01
N GLU A 443 -20.82 -20.10 -0.48
CA GLU A 443 -22.03 -20.30 0.33
C GLU A 443 -21.71 -20.01 1.81
N PHE A 444 -22.54 -19.21 2.48
CA PHE A 444 -22.46 -19.08 3.92
C PHE A 444 -23.00 -20.36 4.59
N THR A 445 -22.12 -21.10 5.26
CA THR A 445 -22.49 -22.37 5.92
C THR A 445 -22.76 -22.20 7.41
N LYS A 446 -22.19 -21.16 8.05
CA LYS A 446 -22.55 -20.74 9.41
C LYS A 446 -22.25 -19.25 9.63
N PRO A 447 -23.20 -18.47 10.19
CA PRO A 447 -24.64 -18.74 10.16
C PRO A 447 -25.16 -18.78 8.71
N THR A 448 -26.33 -19.39 8.48
CA THR A 448 -26.92 -19.54 7.14
C THR A 448 -28.01 -18.53 6.82
N ALA A 449 -28.63 -17.94 7.85
CA ALA A 449 -29.68 -16.93 7.68
C ALA A 449 -29.05 -15.54 7.49
N LEU A 450 -29.60 -14.75 6.56
CA LEU A 450 -29.08 -13.41 6.22
C LEU A 450 -28.93 -12.51 7.45
N ASN A 451 -29.93 -12.46 8.33
CA ASN A 451 -29.89 -11.59 9.53
C ASN A 451 -28.80 -11.99 10.53
N ASP A 452 -28.53 -13.30 10.68
CA ASP A 452 -27.49 -13.79 11.57
C ASP A 452 -26.10 -13.53 10.98
N ILE A 453 -25.96 -13.67 9.65
CA ILE A 453 -24.74 -13.29 8.92
C ILE A 453 -24.47 -11.79 9.13
N LEU A 454 -25.49 -10.96 8.94
CA LEU A 454 -25.41 -9.52 9.16
C LEU A 454 -25.03 -9.19 10.61
N ALA A 455 -25.57 -9.91 11.59
CA ALA A 455 -25.19 -9.73 12.99
C ALA A 455 -23.69 -10.02 13.24
N GLN A 456 -23.13 -11.05 12.60
CA GLN A 456 -21.70 -11.35 12.68
C GLN A 456 -20.85 -10.29 11.97
N LEU A 457 -21.27 -9.83 10.80
CA LEU A 457 -20.54 -8.82 10.01
C LEU A 457 -20.56 -7.43 10.67
N ARG A 458 -21.55 -7.14 11.52
CA ARG A 458 -21.63 -5.88 12.30
C ARG A 458 -20.70 -5.85 13.52
N LEU A 459 -20.11 -6.98 13.92
CA LEU A 459 -19.17 -7.01 15.04
C LEU A 459 -17.83 -6.37 14.65
N PRO A 460 -17.08 -5.78 15.61
CA PRO A 460 -15.76 -5.20 15.34
C PRO A 460 -14.81 -6.19 14.67
N SER A 461 -13.85 -5.69 13.88
CA SER A 461 -12.90 -6.52 13.15
C SER A 461 -12.22 -7.57 14.05
N GLY A 462 -12.28 -8.84 13.64
CA GLY A 462 -11.73 -9.97 14.40
C GLY A 462 -12.62 -10.49 15.54
N LYS A 463 -13.84 -9.96 15.72
CA LYS A 463 -14.82 -10.46 16.71
C LYS A 463 -15.98 -11.24 16.09
N GLY A 464 -16.35 -10.94 14.85
CA GLY A 464 -17.33 -11.71 14.09
C GLY A 464 -16.75 -13.02 13.54
N SER A 465 -17.61 -14.03 13.41
CA SER A 465 -17.24 -15.34 12.83
C SER A 465 -18.27 -15.80 11.82
N VAL A 466 -17.83 -16.01 10.58
CA VAL A 466 -18.63 -16.62 9.50
C VAL A 466 -17.83 -17.76 8.88
N GLU A 467 -18.49 -18.86 8.55
CA GLU A 467 -17.95 -19.98 7.80
C GLU A 467 -18.46 -19.90 6.36
N LEU A 468 -17.54 -19.96 5.40
CA LEU A 468 -17.80 -19.90 3.97
C LEU A 468 -17.32 -21.19 3.30
N LYS A 469 -18.08 -21.67 2.32
CA LYS A 469 -17.70 -22.79 1.47
C LYS A 469 -17.65 -22.36 0.01
N LEU A 470 -16.49 -22.48 -0.61
CA LEU A 470 -16.32 -22.26 -2.05
C LEU A 470 -17.16 -23.27 -2.84
N LEU A 471 -17.97 -22.78 -3.78
CA LEU A 471 -18.71 -23.59 -4.72
C LEU A 471 -17.84 -23.94 -5.93
N LYS A 472 -18.06 -25.13 -6.48
CA LYS A 472 -17.40 -25.57 -7.71
C LYS A 472 -18.27 -25.21 -8.90
N ASP A 473 -17.61 -24.98 -10.03
CA ASP A 473 -18.29 -24.80 -11.31
C ASP A 473 -19.23 -25.99 -11.57
N ALA A 474 -20.44 -25.70 -12.03
CA ALA A 474 -21.39 -26.71 -12.45
C ALA A 474 -20.83 -27.48 -13.67
N PRO A 475 -21.06 -28.80 -13.76
CA PRO A 475 -20.53 -29.64 -14.83
C PRO A 475 -21.08 -29.31 -16.22
#